data_AF-A0A3B5LBT3-F1
#
_entry.id   AF-A0A3B5LBT3-F1
#
_cell.length_a   1.000
_cell.length_b   1.000
_cell.length_c   1.000
_cell.angle_alpha   90.00
_cell.angle_beta   90.00
_cell.angle_gamma   90.00
#
_symmetry.space_group_name_H-M   'P 1'
#
loop_
_entity.id
_entity.type
_entity.pdbx_description
1 polymer ?
#
loop_
_entity_poly.entity_id
_entity_poly.type
_entity_poly.pdbx_seq_one_letter_code
_entity_poly.pdbx_strand_id
1 'polypeptide(L)'
;QSEWGWKEREKREEMNDERAWYLLARDADSTPLAFSHFRFDVDTQMKKVMLTVFKHNHGAYQFFREALQFEIDETSPSMSGCCGDDCSYEILSRRTKHGEASAGHTHGGGHCGGCCH
;
A
#
# COMPACT_ATOMS: atom_id res chain seq x y z
N GLN A 1 -8.08 2.55 -17.79
CA GLN A 1 -9.07 1.78 -17.02
C GLN A 1 -8.34 0.73 -16.20
N SER A 2 -8.90 0.26 -15.07
CA SER A 2 -8.30 -0.78 -14.24
C SER A 2 -8.74 -2.18 -14.69
N GLU A 3 -7.91 -3.19 -14.40
CA GLU A 3 -8.17 -4.61 -14.75
C GLU A 3 -9.36 -5.21 -13.99
N TRP A 4 -9.70 -4.63 -12.83
CA TRP A 4 -10.68 -5.19 -11.90
C TRP A 4 -12.11 -4.67 -12.08
N GLY A 5 -12.27 -3.51 -12.73
CA GLY A 5 -13.55 -2.81 -12.82
C GLY A 5 -14.14 -2.41 -11.45
N TRP A 6 -15.38 -1.90 -11.45
CA TRP A 6 -16.13 -1.58 -10.23
C TRP A 6 -17.15 -2.67 -9.93
N LYS A 7 -17.10 -3.22 -8.72
CA LYS A 7 -18.03 -4.25 -8.25
C LYS A 7 -18.66 -3.84 -6.93
N GLU A 8 -19.85 -3.25 -7.01
CA GLU A 8 -20.51 -2.62 -5.86
C GLU A 8 -20.73 -3.57 -4.67
N ARG A 9 -21.24 -4.78 -4.93
CA ARG A 9 -21.51 -5.76 -3.87
C ARG A 9 -20.22 -6.17 -3.14
N GLU A 10 -19.18 -6.54 -3.90
CA GLU A 10 -17.89 -6.95 -3.33
C GLU A 10 -17.26 -5.80 -2.54
N LYS A 11 -17.35 -4.55 -3.04
CA LYS A 11 -16.82 -3.39 -2.31
C LYS A 11 -17.57 -3.13 -1.00
N ARG A 12 -18.90 -3.28 -1.00
CA ARG A 12 -19.71 -3.13 0.21
C ARG A 12 -19.43 -4.24 1.23
N GLU A 13 -19.19 -5.46 0.78
CA GLU A 13 -18.79 -6.57 1.65
C GLU A 13 -17.40 -6.33 2.25
N GLU A 14 -16.42 -5.88 1.45
CA GLU A 14 -15.08 -5.50 1.93
C GLU A 14 -15.15 -4.41 3.02
N MET A 15 -16.01 -3.41 2.82
CA MET A 15 -16.20 -2.30 3.76
C MET A 15 -16.91 -2.71 5.06
N ASN A 16 -17.76 -3.73 5.06
CA ASN A 16 -18.52 -4.16 6.26
C ASN A 16 -17.91 -5.36 6.98
N ASP A 17 -16.69 -5.75 6.61
CA ASP A 17 -15.96 -6.85 7.24
C ASP A 17 -15.69 -6.57 8.72
N GLU A 18 -15.83 -7.58 9.58
CA GLU A 18 -15.63 -7.44 11.03
C GLU A 18 -14.18 -7.05 11.41
N ARG A 19 -13.22 -7.29 10.53
CA ARG A 19 -11.80 -6.94 10.71
C ARG A 19 -11.49 -5.53 10.23
N ALA A 20 -12.45 -4.85 9.62
CA ALA A 20 -12.32 -3.50 9.13
C ALA A 20 -12.25 -2.50 10.29
N TRP A 21 -11.24 -1.63 10.25
CA TRP A 21 -11.13 -0.47 11.11
C TRP A 21 -11.32 0.80 10.28
N TYR A 22 -11.92 1.80 10.92
CA TYR A 22 -12.22 3.09 10.30
C TYR A 22 -11.63 4.22 11.14
N LEU A 23 -10.85 5.07 10.50
CA LEU A 23 -10.54 6.41 11.00
C LEU A 23 -11.48 7.40 10.30
N LEU A 24 -12.33 8.08 11.07
CA LEU A 24 -13.29 9.05 10.55
C LEU A 24 -12.87 10.47 10.93
N ALA A 25 -12.75 11.34 9.94
CA ALA A 25 -12.64 12.78 10.17
C ALA A 25 -14.05 13.38 10.17
N ARG A 26 -14.40 14.07 11.25
CA ARG A 26 -15.70 14.74 11.42
C ARG A 26 -15.51 16.24 11.60
N ASP A 27 -16.50 17.02 11.17
CA ASP A 27 -16.56 18.45 11.46
C ASP A 27 -17.10 18.72 12.88
N ALA A 28 -17.31 20.01 13.20
CA ALA A 28 -17.83 20.45 14.49
C ALA A 28 -19.24 19.91 14.79
N ASP A 29 -20.02 19.61 13.75
CA ASP A 29 -21.39 19.08 13.86
C ASP A 29 -21.40 17.54 13.87
N SER A 30 -20.23 16.91 13.99
CA SER A 30 -20.05 15.45 13.95
C SER A 30 -20.36 14.81 12.59
N THR A 31 -20.47 15.60 11.52
CA THR A 31 -20.68 15.10 10.14
C THR A 31 -19.39 14.50 9.61
N PRO A 32 -19.42 13.27 9.05
CA PRO A 32 -18.22 12.65 8.47
C PRO A 32 -17.83 13.36 7.15
N LEU A 33 -16.59 13.85 7.09
CA LEU A 33 -16.03 14.53 5.90
C LEU A 33 -15.08 13.64 5.11
N ALA A 34 -14.37 12.74 5.80
CA ALA A 34 -13.43 11.83 5.19
C ALA A 34 -13.26 10.58 6.05
N PHE A 35 -12.72 9.52 5.45
CA PHE A 35 -12.37 8.33 6.17
C PHE A 35 -11.10 7.67 5.62
N SER A 36 -10.47 6.86 6.45
CA SER A 36 -9.54 5.82 6.04
C SER A 36 -10.07 4.47 6.54
N HIS A 37 -10.20 3.51 5.63
CA HIS A 37 -10.52 2.13 5.93
C HIS A 37 -9.23 1.31 5.87
N PHE A 38 -8.94 0.56 6.92
CA PHE A 38 -7.73 -0.27 7.00
C PHE A 38 -7.97 -1.53 7.82
N ARG A 39 -7.04 -2.48 7.71
CA ARG A 39 -7.02 -3.71 8.50
C ARG A 39 -5.63 -3.91 9.07
N PHE A 40 -5.55 -4.59 10.20
CA PHE A 40 -4.29 -5.06 10.74
C PHE A 40 -3.95 -6.40 10.10
N ASP A 41 -2.85 -6.43 9.36
CA ASP A 41 -2.36 -7.65 8.74
C ASP A 41 -1.32 -8.33 9.64
N VAL A 42 -1.53 -9.62 9.91
CA VAL A 42 -0.64 -10.45 10.72
C VAL A 42 0.74 -10.57 10.05
N ASP A 43 0.80 -10.60 8.72
CA ASP A 43 2.04 -10.83 7.98
C ASP A 43 2.99 -9.62 8.11
N THR A 44 2.42 -8.42 8.18
CA THR A 44 3.23 -7.20 8.33
C THR A 44 3.61 -6.90 9.78
N GLN A 45 2.88 -7.45 10.76
CA GLN A 45 3.03 -7.13 12.20
C GLN A 45 3.13 -5.62 12.47
N MET A 46 2.40 -4.80 11.70
CA MET A 46 2.48 -3.34 11.76
C MET A 46 3.88 -2.74 11.53
N LYS A 47 4.81 -3.49 10.93
CA LYS A 47 6.14 -3.00 10.55
C LYS A 47 6.10 -2.11 9.31
N LYS A 48 5.08 -2.26 8.47
CA LYS A 48 4.83 -1.44 7.28
C LYS A 48 3.37 -0.99 7.25
N VAL A 49 3.12 0.21 6.75
CA VAL A 49 1.82 0.61 6.21
C VAL A 49 1.84 0.30 4.72
N MET A 50 0.85 -0.42 4.22
CA MET A 50 0.75 -0.83 2.82
C MET A 50 -0.56 -0.34 2.21
N LEU A 51 -0.54 -0.02 0.92
CA LEU A 51 -1.73 0.34 0.14
C LEU A 51 -1.51 0.07 -1.35
N THR A 52 -2.61 -0.09 -2.07
CA THR A 52 -2.61 -0.19 -3.53
C THR A 52 -3.07 1.12 -4.14
N VAL A 53 -2.35 1.62 -5.14
CA VAL A 53 -2.71 2.85 -5.87
C VAL A 53 -2.75 2.58 -7.37
N PHE A 54 -3.76 3.13 -8.06
CA PHE A 54 -3.82 3.06 -9.52
C PHE A 54 -2.85 4.05 -10.15
N LYS A 55 -2.04 3.60 -11.13
CA LYS A 55 -1.03 4.43 -11.81
C LYS A 55 -1.63 5.63 -12.55
N HIS A 56 -2.85 5.49 -13.07
CA HIS A 56 -3.55 6.59 -13.75
C HIS A 56 -4.15 7.64 -12.80
N ASN A 57 -4.24 7.36 -11.49
CA ASN A 57 -4.65 8.35 -10.49
C ASN A 57 -3.44 9.18 -10.05
N HIS A 58 -2.97 10.05 -10.95
CA HIS A 58 -1.74 10.82 -10.78
C HIS A 58 -1.71 11.62 -9.46
N GLY A 59 -2.84 12.21 -9.05
CA GLY A 59 -2.91 12.98 -7.80
C GLY A 59 -2.66 12.12 -6.56
N ALA A 60 -3.34 10.97 -6.44
CA ALA A 60 -3.09 10.06 -5.34
C ALA A 60 -1.69 9.44 -5.40
N TYR A 61 -1.23 9.09 -6.61
CA TYR A 61 0.09 8.52 -6.83
C TYR A 61 1.20 9.46 -6.36
N GLN A 62 1.17 10.73 -6.78
CA GLN A 62 2.11 11.77 -6.35
C GLN A 62 2.00 12.04 -4.85
N PHE A 63 0.78 12.11 -4.31
CA PHE A 63 0.57 12.30 -2.87
C PHE A 63 1.27 11.20 -2.06
N PHE A 64 1.11 9.93 -2.43
CA PHE A 64 1.74 8.83 -1.69
C PHE A 64 3.26 8.74 -1.94
N ARG A 65 3.72 8.83 -3.19
CA ARG A 65 5.14 8.66 -3.55
C ARG A 65 6.01 9.85 -3.15
N GLU A 66 5.55 11.07 -3.40
CA GLU A 66 6.37 12.27 -3.26
C GLU A 66 6.11 12.98 -1.92
N ALA A 67 4.83 13.24 -1.60
CA ALA A 67 4.50 13.98 -0.37
C ALA A 67 4.62 13.13 0.89
N LEU A 68 4.20 11.87 0.84
CA LEU A 68 4.27 10.94 1.97
C LEU A 68 5.47 9.98 1.93
N GLN A 69 6.27 10.01 0.88
CA GLN A 69 7.51 9.21 0.75
C GLN A 69 7.25 7.70 0.93
N PHE A 70 6.18 7.19 0.33
CA PHE A 70 5.99 5.74 0.18
C PHE A 70 6.86 5.22 -0.97
N GLU A 71 7.37 4.02 -0.81
CA GLU A 71 8.18 3.31 -1.80
C GLU A 71 7.33 2.26 -2.53
N ILE A 72 7.79 1.81 -3.71
CA ILE A 72 7.21 0.62 -4.33
C ILE A 72 7.59 -0.57 -3.47
N ASP A 73 6.59 -1.31 -2.98
CA ASP A 73 6.84 -2.49 -2.17
C ASP A 73 7.38 -3.63 -3.05
N GLU A 74 8.23 -4.48 -2.49
CA GLU A 74 8.79 -5.66 -3.16
C GLU A 74 7.72 -6.63 -3.68
N THR A 75 6.51 -6.58 -3.12
CA THR A 75 5.35 -7.37 -3.56
C THR A 75 4.59 -6.75 -4.74
N SER A 76 4.96 -5.54 -5.19
CA SER A 76 4.29 -4.88 -6.32
C SER A 76 4.54 -5.63 -7.63
N PRO A 77 3.56 -5.70 -8.56
CA PRO A 77 3.74 -6.38 -9.84
C PRO A 77 4.95 -5.91 -10.64
N SER A 78 5.25 -4.61 -10.65
CA SER A 78 6.40 -4.02 -11.35
C SER A 78 7.75 -4.57 -10.86
N MET A 79 7.83 -5.10 -9.64
CA MET A 79 9.04 -5.69 -9.07
C MET A 79 9.28 -7.14 -9.52
N SER A 80 8.29 -7.79 -10.17
CA SER A 80 8.32 -9.22 -10.49
C SER A 80 9.04 -9.60 -11.80
N GLY A 81 9.49 -8.62 -12.60
CA GLY A 81 10.36 -8.85 -13.78
C GLY A 81 9.69 -9.45 -15.03
N CYS A 82 8.44 -9.90 -14.96
CA CYS A 82 7.66 -10.39 -16.11
C CYS A 82 6.32 -9.65 -16.20
N CYS A 83 6.08 -8.91 -17.28
CA CYS A 83 4.81 -8.22 -17.63
C CYS A 83 4.18 -7.33 -16.54
N GLY A 84 4.81 -7.17 -15.37
CA GLY A 84 4.24 -6.45 -14.23
C GLY A 84 4.14 -4.94 -14.44
N ASP A 85 4.91 -4.41 -15.38
CA ASP A 85 4.84 -3.00 -15.79
C ASP A 85 3.49 -2.66 -16.45
N ASP A 86 2.83 -3.64 -17.05
CA ASP A 86 1.52 -3.48 -17.70
C ASP A 86 0.35 -3.42 -16.72
N CYS A 87 0.55 -3.85 -15.46
CA CYS A 87 -0.50 -3.79 -14.44
C CYS A 87 -0.96 -2.34 -14.23
N SER A 88 -2.25 -2.14 -13.96
CA SER A 88 -2.84 -0.79 -13.85
C SER A 88 -2.59 -0.09 -12.50
N TYR A 89 -1.91 -0.75 -11.57
CA TYR A 89 -1.70 -0.34 -10.18
C TYR A 89 -0.28 -0.66 -9.68
N GLU A 90 0.08 -0.07 -8.54
CA GLU A 90 1.28 -0.38 -7.77
C GLU A 90 0.90 -0.65 -6.32
N ILE A 91 1.63 -1.56 -5.66
CA ILE A 91 1.59 -1.74 -4.22
C ILE A 91 2.69 -0.88 -3.61
N LEU A 92 2.30 0.02 -2.72
CA LEU A 92 3.22 0.92 -2.03
C LEU A 92 3.32 0.55 -0.56
N SER A 93 4.49 0.76 0.03
CA SER A 93 4.66 0.63 1.48
C SER A 93 5.57 1.69 2.08
N ARG A 94 5.40 1.91 3.39
CA ARG A 94 6.29 2.72 4.21
C ARG A 94 6.47 2.06 5.56
N ARG A 95 7.72 1.93 6.02
CA ARG A 95 8.00 1.35 7.33
C ARG A 95 7.42 2.22 8.43
N THR A 96 6.89 1.59 9.47
CA THR A 96 6.54 2.28 10.71
C THR A 96 7.78 2.43 11.58
N LYS A 97 7.74 3.32 12.58
CA LYS A 97 8.81 3.45 13.59
C LYS A 97 9.16 2.11 14.25
N HIS A 98 8.18 1.21 14.39
CA HIS A 98 8.39 -0.15 14.92
C HIS A 98 9.15 -1.05 13.93
N GLY A 99 8.84 -0.93 12.64
CA GLY A 99 9.57 -1.61 11.57
C GLY A 99 11.01 -1.10 11.37
N GLU A 100 11.27 0.18 11.65
CA GLU A 100 12.62 0.78 11.58
C GLU A 100 13.55 0.28 12.68
N ALA A 101 13.07 0.20 13.93
CA ALA A 101 13.86 -0.30 15.06
C ALA A 101 14.31 -1.77 14.87
N SER A 102 13.54 -2.55 14.11
CA SER A 102 13.85 -3.94 13.78
C SER A 102 14.95 -4.09 12.72
N ALA A 103 15.22 -3.05 11.92
CA ALA A 103 16.19 -3.08 10.82
C ALA A 103 17.60 -2.63 11.23
N GLY A 104 17.77 -2.10 12.46
CA GLY A 104 19.05 -1.60 12.98
C GLY A 104 20.09 -2.67 13.38
N HIS A 105 19.78 -3.97 13.19
CA HIS A 105 20.67 -5.09 13.51
C HIS A 105 20.91 -6.02 12.32
N THR A 106 21.47 -5.51 11.23
CA THR A 106 22.16 -6.36 10.23
C THR A 106 23.48 -5.72 9.82
N HIS A 107 24.56 -6.23 10.42
CA HIS A 107 25.91 -6.02 9.92
C HIS A 107 26.11 -6.78 8.60
N GLY A 108 26.53 -6.05 7.56
CA GLY A 108 27.57 -6.42 6.60
C GLY A 108 27.38 -7.65 5.70
N GLY A 109 27.40 -7.43 4.38
CA GLY A 109 27.92 -8.43 3.43
C GLY A 109 27.30 -8.43 2.04
N GLY A 110 27.99 -7.81 1.07
CA GLY A 110 28.44 -8.49 -0.15
C GLY A 110 27.46 -8.92 -1.24
N HIS A 111 27.60 -8.21 -2.38
CA HIS A 111 27.71 -8.74 -3.75
C HIS A 111 26.50 -9.10 -4.63
N CYS A 112 26.77 -8.82 -5.90
CA CYS A 112 26.05 -8.83 -7.16
C CYS A 112 25.68 -10.20 -7.76
N GLY A 113 24.75 -10.15 -8.73
CA GLY A 113 24.51 -11.16 -9.78
C GLY A 113 23.00 -11.21 -10.10
N GLY A 114 22.47 -10.66 -11.19
CA GLY A 114 22.88 -10.81 -12.59
C GLY A 114 22.26 -12.09 -13.14
N CYS A 115 21.15 -11.99 -13.90
CA CYS A 115 20.63 -13.04 -14.79
C CYS A 115 19.54 -12.48 -15.74
N CYS A 116 19.91 -12.18 -16.98
CA CYS A 116 19.05 -12.32 -18.16
C CYS A 116 19.94 -12.81 -19.32
N HIS A 117 19.76 -14.06 -19.73
CA HIS A 117 20.10 -14.60 -21.04
C HIS A 117 18.79 -15.03 -21.68
#